data_AF-A0A969H7N7-F1
#
_entry.id   AF-A0A969H7N7-F1
#
_cell.length_a   1.000
_cell.length_b   1.000
_cell.length_c   1.000
_cell.angle_alpha   90.00
_cell.angle_beta   90.00
_cell.angle_gamma   90.00
#
_symmetry.space_group_name_H-M   'P 1'
#
loop_
_entity.id
_entity.type
_entity.pdbx_description
1 polymer ?
#
loop_
_entity_poly.entity_id
_entity_poly.type
_entity_poly.pdbx_seq_one_letter_code
_entity_poly.pdbx_strand_id
1 'polypeptide(L)'
;MQLSNKIYPLKIACLLTMLLALLAVAPLALAQNGTRLSLKPVEGADGVVTVEVLAENVTDLYGLELHLKYDPAVLEVQDSQTDQPGVQIEAGSLLPVNQGFVVANQADPLRGQSCMP
;
A
#
# COMPACT_ATOMS: atom_id res chain seq x y z
N MET A 1 31.56 -60.03 2.46
CA MET A 1 30.18 -59.50 2.49
C MET A 1 30.09 -58.40 3.55
N GLN A 2 30.65 -57.19 3.32
CA GLN A 2 30.58 -56.04 4.27
C GLN A 2 30.72 -54.64 3.60
N LEU A 3 30.69 -54.53 2.27
CA LEU A 3 30.89 -53.23 1.59
C LEU A 3 29.61 -52.38 1.45
N SER A 4 28.43 -52.92 1.77
CA SER A 4 27.14 -52.22 1.60
C SER A 4 26.87 -51.19 2.71
N ASN A 5 27.33 -51.41 3.94
CA ASN A 5 26.90 -50.62 5.11
C ASN A 5 27.56 -49.22 5.20
N LYS A 6 28.73 -49.02 4.56
CA LYS A 6 29.44 -47.72 4.53
C LYS A 6 28.89 -46.75 3.47
N ILE A 7 28.10 -47.23 2.52
CA ILE A 7 27.56 -46.42 1.43
C ILE A 7 26.31 -45.65 1.89
N TYR A 8 25.53 -46.20 2.84
CA TYR A 8 24.35 -45.54 3.40
C TYR A 8 24.64 -44.22 4.13
N PRO A 9 25.62 -44.10 5.06
CA PRO A 9 25.89 -42.82 5.72
C PRO A 9 26.40 -41.77 4.73
N LEU A 10 27.12 -42.17 3.68
CA LEU A 10 27.57 -41.26 2.62
C LEU A 10 26.40 -40.75 1.77
N LYS A 11 25.46 -41.63 1.42
CA LYS A 11 24.24 -41.23 0.69
C LYS A 11 23.32 -40.35 1.53
N ILE A 12 23.18 -40.65 2.82
CA ILE A 12 22.40 -39.82 3.76
C ILE A 12 23.04 -38.44 3.90
N ALA A 13 24.37 -38.36 4.04
CA ALA A 13 25.09 -37.09 4.09
C ALA A 13 24.95 -36.28 2.79
N CYS A 14 25.01 -36.92 1.62
CA CYS A 14 24.74 -36.26 0.33
C CYS A 14 23.29 -35.78 0.22
N LEU A 15 22.32 -36.58 0.68
CA LEU A 15 20.91 -36.20 0.62
C LEU A 15 20.61 -35.02 1.56
N LEU A 16 21.20 -35.02 2.77
CA LEU A 16 21.07 -33.93 3.74
C LEU A 16 21.73 -32.64 3.26
N THR A 17 22.91 -32.73 2.65
CA THR A 17 23.60 -31.55 2.09
C THR A 17 22.87 -31.00 0.87
N MET A 18 22.33 -31.87 0.01
CA MET A 18 21.50 -31.45 -1.13
C MET A 18 20.18 -30.82 -0.68
N LEU A 19 19.54 -31.36 0.37
CA LEU A 19 18.33 -30.78 0.97
C LEU A 19 18.63 -29.42 1.63
N LEU A 20 19.75 -29.29 2.34
CA LEU A 20 20.17 -28.04 2.97
C LEU A 20 20.52 -26.96 1.92
N ALA A 21 21.17 -27.35 0.83
CA ALA A 21 21.42 -26.47 -0.32
C ALA A 21 20.12 -26.04 -1.00
N LEU A 22 19.12 -26.94 -1.11
CA LEU A 22 17.81 -26.61 -1.67
C LEU A 22 17.03 -25.63 -0.78
N LEU A 23 17.12 -25.76 0.54
CA LEU A 23 16.55 -24.79 1.50
C LEU A 23 17.28 -23.44 1.49
N ALA A 24 18.59 -23.42 1.27
CA ALA A 24 19.38 -22.18 1.23
C ALA A 24 19.12 -21.34 -0.04
N VAL A 25 18.58 -21.95 -1.11
CA VAL A 25 18.22 -21.28 -2.36
C VAL A 25 16.71 -20.99 -2.44
N ALA A 26 15.93 -21.32 -1.39
CA ALA A 26 14.54 -20.93 -1.33
C ALA A 26 14.47 -19.39 -1.48
N PRO A 27 13.81 -18.87 -2.53
CA PRO A 27 13.70 -17.44 -2.68
C PRO A 27 12.96 -16.91 -1.45
N LEU A 28 13.53 -15.88 -0.80
CA LEU A 28 12.89 -15.08 0.26
C LEU A 28 11.57 -14.41 -0.20
N ALA A 29 11.07 -14.74 -1.38
CA ALA A 29 9.95 -14.13 -2.08
C ALA A 29 8.56 -14.60 -1.62
N LEU A 30 8.44 -15.36 -0.51
CA LEU A 30 7.13 -15.76 0.03
C LEU A 30 6.54 -14.78 1.05
N ALA A 31 7.24 -13.70 1.39
CA ALA A 31 6.60 -12.55 2.03
C ALA A 31 6.22 -11.55 0.92
N GLN A 32 5.04 -11.72 0.33
CA GLN A 32 4.49 -10.72 -0.58
C GLN A 32 4.14 -9.45 0.21
N ASN A 33 5.14 -8.64 0.54
CA ASN A 33 4.94 -7.26 0.97
C ASN A 33 4.81 -6.38 -0.28
N GLY A 34 3.83 -6.70 -1.12
CA GLY A 34 3.50 -5.85 -2.26
C GLY A 34 3.00 -4.49 -1.76
N THR A 35 3.32 -3.43 -2.51
CA THR A 35 2.74 -2.11 -2.27
C THR A 35 1.22 -2.20 -2.30
N ARG A 36 0.58 -1.70 -1.25
CA ARG A 36 -0.87 -1.76 -1.07
C ARG A 36 -1.40 -0.37 -0.81
N LEU A 37 -2.41 0.01 -1.59
CA LEU A 37 -3.23 1.18 -1.33
C LEU A 37 -4.58 0.70 -0.80
N SER A 38 -5.07 1.30 0.29
CA SER A 38 -6.37 0.96 0.85
C SER A 38 -7.14 2.21 1.25
N LEU A 39 -8.46 2.14 1.11
CA LEU A 39 -9.41 3.16 1.58
C LEU A 39 -10.05 2.65 2.85
N LYS A 40 -9.99 3.44 3.91
CA LYS A 40 -10.57 3.09 5.21
C LYS A 40 -11.55 4.18 5.63
N PRO A 41 -12.85 3.93 5.51
CA PRO A 41 -13.87 4.80 6.09
C PRO A 41 -13.76 4.79 7.63
N VAL A 42 -13.80 5.98 8.21
CA VAL A 42 -13.88 6.24 9.64
C VAL A 42 -15.12 7.09 9.83
N GLU A 43 -16.15 6.54 10.48
CA GLU A 43 -17.36 7.29 10.76
C GLU A 43 -17.07 8.37 11.80
N GLY A 44 -17.41 9.60 11.45
CA GLY A 44 -17.34 10.77 12.32
C GLY A 44 -18.69 11.06 12.99
N ALA A 45 -18.74 12.19 13.69
CA ALA A 45 -20.00 12.74 14.19
C ALA A 45 -20.79 13.43 13.05
N ASP A 46 -22.07 13.68 13.29
CA ASP A 46 -22.91 14.56 12.45
C ASP A 46 -23.04 14.16 10.97
N GLY A 47 -22.94 12.86 10.67
CA GLY A 47 -23.08 12.34 9.30
C GLY A 47 -21.85 12.56 8.42
N VAL A 48 -20.73 13.01 9.00
CA VAL A 48 -19.45 13.10 8.30
C VAL A 48 -18.75 11.75 8.33
N VAL A 49 -18.23 11.32 7.19
CA VAL A 49 -17.38 10.12 7.08
C VAL A 49 -16.03 10.55 6.52
N THR A 50 -14.98 10.31 7.31
CA THR A 50 -13.61 10.52 6.86
C THR A 50 -13.11 9.27 6.14
N VAL A 51 -12.65 9.39 4.90
CA VAL A 51 -12.06 8.26 4.18
C VAL A 51 -10.54 8.42 4.18
N GLU A 52 -9.86 7.63 5.00
CA GLU A 52 -8.40 7.61 5.04
C GLU A 52 -7.86 6.84 3.83
N VAL A 53 -6.88 7.42 3.12
CA VAL A 53 -6.10 6.73 2.09
C VAL A 53 -4.79 6.26 2.69
N LEU A 54 -4.58 4.94 2.78
CA LEU A 54 -3.39 4.34 3.37
C LEU A 54 -2.53 3.67 2.30
N ALA A 55 -1.25 4.04 2.25
CA ALA A 55 -0.23 3.37 1.47
C ALA A 55 0.67 2.53 2.38
N GLU A 56 0.77 1.24 2.11
CA GLU A 56 1.55 0.26 2.87
C GLU A 56 2.62 -0.37 1.97
N ASN A 57 3.73 -0.78 2.57
CA ASN A 57 4.85 -1.43 1.88
C ASN A 57 5.38 -0.61 0.69
N VAL A 58 5.55 0.69 0.90
CA VAL A 58 6.20 1.59 -0.06
C VAL A 58 7.51 2.07 0.51
N THR A 59 8.58 1.91 -0.25
CA THR A 59 9.90 2.46 0.06
C THR A 59 10.13 3.67 -0.83
N ASP A 60 10.67 4.76 -0.26
CA ASP A 60 11.01 5.99 -0.98
C ASP A 60 9.83 6.61 -1.77
N LEU A 61 8.61 6.59 -1.20
CA LEU A 61 7.46 7.28 -1.81
C LEU A 61 7.69 8.80 -1.80
N TYR A 62 7.66 9.41 -2.98
CA TYR A 62 7.89 10.85 -3.16
C TYR A 62 6.68 11.61 -3.70
N GLY A 63 5.63 10.91 -4.15
CA GLY A 63 4.42 11.49 -4.74
C GLY A 63 3.37 10.41 -4.99
N LEU A 64 2.09 10.79 -5.11
CA LEU A 64 1.00 9.83 -5.23
C LEU A 64 -0.20 10.44 -5.96
N GLU A 65 -0.48 9.95 -7.18
CA GLU A 65 -1.67 10.36 -7.93
C GLU A 65 -2.86 9.40 -7.74
N LEU A 66 -3.99 9.96 -7.35
CA LEU A 66 -5.26 9.34 -6.99
C LEU A 66 -6.40 10.06 -7.71
N HIS A 67 -7.19 9.26 -8.42
CA HIS A 67 -8.46 9.70 -8.99
C HIS A 67 -9.57 8.94 -8.26
N LEU A 68 -10.26 9.61 -7.34
CA LEU A 68 -11.35 9.03 -6.56
C LEU A 68 -12.69 9.35 -7.22
N LYS A 69 -13.61 8.39 -7.17
CA LYS A 69 -14.99 8.55 -7.64
C LYS A 69 -15.95 8.30 -6.51
N TYR A 70 -16.99 9.12 -6.42
CA TYR A 70 -18.08 8.99 -5.46
C TYR A 70 -19.41 9.34 -6.13
N ASP A 71 -20.52 8.96 -5.51
CA ASP A 71 -21.85 9.35 -5.95
C ASP A 71 -22.22 10.71 -5.35
N PRO A 72 -22.30 11.79 -6.15
CA PRO A 72 -22.61 13.12 -5.65
C PRO A 72 -24.07 13.27 -5.20
N ALA A 73 -24.96 12.31 -5.50
CA ALA A 73 -26.32 12.30 -4.97
C ALA A 73 -26.38 11.80 -3.51
N VAL A 74 -25.31 11.17 -3.02
CA VAL A 74 -25.24 10.55 -1.68
C VAL A 74 -24.19 11.22 -0.81
N LEU A 75 -23.05 11.63 -1.38
CA LEU A 75 -21.92 12.17 -0.65
C LEU A 75 -21.51 13.55 -1.19
N GLU A 76 -21.15 14.45 -0.27
CA GLU A 76 -20.53 15.73 -0.56
C GLU A 76 -19.14 15.76 0.07
N VAL A 77 -18.15 16.23 -0.70
CA VAL A 77 -16.79 16.37 -0.19
C VAL A 77 -16.72 17.68 0.61
N GLN A 78 -16.34 17.56 1.88
CA GLN A 78 -16.09 18.72 2.73
C GLN A 78 -14.75 19.37 2.37
N ASP A 79 -14.79 20.66 2.05
CA ASP A 79 -13.60 21.43 1.75
C ASP A 79 -12.74 21.67 3.00
N SER A 80 -11.46 21.30 2.92
CA SER A 80 -10.48 21.47 4.00
C SER A 80 -9.81 22.85 3.99
N GLN A 81 -9.85 23.60 2.89
CA GLN A 81 -9.14 24.88 2.72
C GLN A 81 -10.04 25.90 2.01
N THR A 82 -10.91 26.55 2.78
CA THR A 82 -11.90 27.50 2.27
C THR A 82 -11.32 28.82 1.74
N ASP A 83 -10.03 29.05 1.96
CA ASP A 83 -9.26 30.18 1.43
C ASP A 83 -8.70 29.91 0.02
N GLN A 84 -8.82 28.68 -0.48
CA GLN A 84 -8.43 28.30 -1.84
C GLN A 84 -9.65 28.09 -2.75
N PRO A 85 -9.51 28.37 -4.06
CA PRO A 85 -10.62 28.14 -4.99
C PRO A 85 -10.87 26.64 -5.22
N GLY A 86 -12.12 26.23 -5.07
CA GLY A 86 -12.57 24.84 -5.29
C GLY A 86 -12.48 23.98 -4.04
N VAL A 87 -12.99 22.75 -4.11
CA VAL A 87 -13.05 21.85 -2.95
C VAL A 87 -11.74 21.09 -2.78
N GLN A 88 -11.08 21.26 -1.63
CA GLN A 88 -9.77 20.67 -1.32
C GLN A 88 -9.90 19.47 -0.37
N ILE A 89 -9.28 18.34 -0.72
CA ILE A 89 -9.13 17.19 0.19
C ILE A 89 -8.05 17.49 1.24
N GLU A 90 -8.30 17.10 2.49
CA GLU A 90 -7.31 17.22 3.56
C GLU A 90 -6.08 16.34 3.29
N ALA A 91 -4.89 16.94 3.33
CA ALA A 91 -3.65 16.21 3.17
C ALA A 91 -3.34 15.38 4.43
N GLY A 92 -3.03 14.09 4.24
CA GLY A 92 -2.59 13.20 5.31
C GLY A 92 -1.13 13.44 5.75
N SER A 93 -0.67 12.63 6.70
CA SER A 93 0.67 12.74 7.28
C SER A 93 1.80 12.13 6.43
N LEU A 94 1.45 11.31 5.43
CA LEU A 94 2.42 10.50 4.68
C LEU A 94 3.26 11.32 3.69
N LEU A 95 2.67 12.37 3.11
CA LEU A 95 3.32 13.35 2.24
C LEU A 95 2.98 14.75 2.75
N PRO A 96 3.62 15.21 3.84
CA PRO A 96 3.22 16.44 4.49
C PRO A 96 3.58 17.65 3.61
N VAL A 97 2.59 18.52 3.38
CA VAL A 97 2.68 19.65 2.45
C VAL A 97 3.78 20.66 2.80
N ASN A 98 4.23 20.70 4.05
CA ASN A 98 5.34 21.55 4.49
C ASN A 98 6.74 21.03 4.10
N GLN A 99 6.83 19.81 3.57
CA GLN A 99 8.07 19.18 3.11
C GLN A 99 8.06 18.91 1.59
N GLY A 100 7.01 19.32 0.90
CA GLY A 100 6.80 19.08 -0.53
C GLY A 100 5.89 20.14 -1.16
N PHE A 101 5.14 19.74 -2.19
CA PHE A 101 4.15 20.58 -2.83
C PHE A 101 3.00 19.72 -3.35
N VAL A 102 1.80 20.30 -3.42
CA VAL A 102 0.61 19.67 -3.98
C VAL A 102 0.48 20.14 -5.42
N VAL A 103 0.56 19.23 -6.39
CA VAL A 103 0.48 19.59 -7.82
C VAL A 103 -0.97 19.97 -8.21
N ALA A 104 -1.96 19.27 -7.63
CA ALA A 104 -3.37 19.56 -7.78
C ALA A 104 -4.14 18.99 -6.57
N ASN A 105 -5.27 19.57 -6.21
CA ASN A 105 -6.16 18.97 -5.22
C ASN A 105 -7.52 19.57 -5.50
N GLN A 106 -8.35 18.85 -6.24
CA GLN A 106 -9.66 19.38 -6.61
C GLN A 106 -10.66 18.24 -6.60
N ALA A 107 -11.76 18.45 -5.89
CA ALA A 107 -12.98 17.68 -6.05
C ALA A 107 -13.97 18.46 -6.94
N ASP A 108 -14.53 17.77 -7.93
CA ASP A 108 -15.64 18.24 -8.75
C ASP A 108 -16.95 17.66 -8.18
N PRO A 109 -17.73 18.47 -7.44
CA PRO A 109 -18.98 18.01 -6.83
C PRO A 109 -20.08 17.71 -7.85
N LEU A 110 -20.00 18.23 -9.08
CA LEU A 110 -20.99 17.95 -10.12
C LEU A 110 -20.73 16.60 -10.80
N ARG A 111 -19.46 16.18 -10.86
CA ARG A 111 -19.04 14.94 -11.54
C ARG A 111 -18.73 13.79 -10.59
N GLY A 112 -18.75 14.02 -9.27
CA GLY A 112 -18.44 13.01 -8.26
C GLY A 112 -16.99 12.50 -8.37
N GLN A 113 -16.05 13.39 -8.71
CA GLN A 113 -14.67 13.03 -8.98
C GLN A 113 -13.72 13.87 -8.14
N SER A 114 -12.65 13.28 -7.65
CA SER A 114 -11.54 14.02 -7.07
C SER A 114 -10.22 13.60 -7.71
N CYS A 115 -9.40 14.59 -8.08
CA CYS A 115 -8.04 14.40 -8.52
C CYS A 115 -7.07 14.95 -7.47
N MET A 116 -6.16 14.09 -7.04
CA MET A 116 -5.11 14.38 -6.07
C MET A 116 -3.82 13.69 -6.60
N PRO A 117 -2.87 14.38 -7.23
CA PRO A 117 -1.62 13.87 -7.81
C PRO A 117 -0.50 13.63 -6.78
#